data_AF-A0A7S1MYC0-F1
#
_entry.id   AF-A0A7S1MYC0-F1
#
_cell.length_a   1.000
_cell.length_b   1.000
_cell.length_c   1.000
_cell.angle_alpha   90.00
_cell.angle_beta   90.00
_cell.angle_gamma   90.00
#
_symmetry.space_group_name_H-M   'P 1'
#
loop_
_entity.id
_entity.type
_entity.pdbx_description
1 polymer ?
#
loop_
_entity_poly.entity_id
_entity_poly.type
_entity_poly.pdbx_seq_one_letter_code
_entity_poly.pdbx_strand_id
1 'polypeptide(L)'
;EDGKGTPTLLQQQHLEVPEGGLISRYAIVYYWVEELLSKASREGLIDPGRPEALFKMQEHVSKMRGAAADVFMYLYCKIPYIYVHLMTLLVKVYLIVIAAVAGSSLRMSWVLSRPADFIAAILMVFFMNLVYEGLLQIHIRLWNPLGFDINDYPQHRYQDYVWRATMQFLKKPEKILP
;
A
#
# COMPACT_ATOMS: atom_id res chain seq x y z
N GLU A 1 9.26 -38.47 -4.45
CA GLU A 1 9.77 -37.18 -3.98
C GLU A 1 8.57 -36.25 -3.75
N ASP A 2 7.70 -36.59 -2.80
CA ASP A 2 7.64 -36.03 -1.43
C ASP A 2 7.70 -34.49 -1.35
N GLY A 3 6.74 -33.84 -2.03
CA GLY A 3 6.44 -32.41 -1.86
C GLY A 3 5.39 -32.19 -0.78
N LYS A 4 5.73 -32.47 0.48
CA LYS A 4 4.91 -32.08 1.64
C LYS A 4 4.94 -30.56 1.78
N GLY A 5 3.95 -29.90 1.19
CA GLY A 5 3.63 -28.51 1.52
C GLY A 5 3.34 -28.42 3.01
N THR A 6 4.21 -27.71 3.72
CA THR A 6 3.99 -27.35 5.12
C THR A 6 2.62 -26.66 5.24
N PRO A 7 1.66 -27.21 5.99
CA PRO A 7 0.39 -26.55 6.19
C PRO A 7 0.64 -25.25 6.95
N THR A 8 0.21 -24.13 6.39
CA THR A 8 0.18 -22.84 7.06
C THR A 8 -0.61 -22.99 8.37
N LEU A 9 -0.19 -22.34 9.46
CA LEU A 9 -0.82 -22.45 10.80
C LEU A 9 -2.36 -22.26 10.82
N LEU A 10 -2.92 -21.62 9.79
CA LEU A 10 -4.35 -21.41 9.60
C LEU A 10 -5.13 -22.65 9.11
N GLN A 11 -4.46 -23.68 8.59
CA GLN A 11 -5.10 -24.86 8.01
C GLN A 11 -5.36 -26.00 9.01
N GLN A 12 -4.70 -25.99 10.18
CA GLN A 12 -4.77 -27.11 11.12
C GLN A 12 -5.80 -26.94 12.25
N GLN A 13 -6.36 -25.74 12.44
CA GLN A 13 -7.48 -25.55 13.34
C GLN A 13 -8.76 -25.30 12.53
N HIS A 14 -9.64 -26.31 12.52
CA HIS A 14 -11.05 -26.17 12.19
C HIS A 14 -11.64 -25.01 12.99
N LEU A 15 -11.62 -23.81 12.41
CA LEU A 15 -12.46 -22.70 12.83
C LEU A 15 -13.63 -22.72 11.88
N GLU A 16 -14.78 -23.20 12.38
CA GLU A 16 -16.07 -22.84 11.82
C GLU A 16 -16.19 -21.32 11.89
N VAL A 17 -15.69 -20.64 10.86
CA VAL A 17 -15.81 -19.20 10.72
C VAL A 17 -17.30 -18.93 10.45
N PRO A 18 -18.00 -18.11 11.26
CA PRO A 18 -19.41 -17.84 11.03
C PRO A 18 -19.59 -17.24 9.63
N GLU A 19 -20.36 -17.90 8.77
CA GLU A 19 -20.62 -17.45 7.38
C GLU A 19 -21.49 -16.19 7.29
N GLY A 20 -21.75 -15.50 8.39
CA GLY A 20 -22.53 -14.27 8.42
C GLY A 20 -22.05 -13.32 9.50
N GLY A 21 -21.16 -12.39 9.15
CA GLY A 21 -20.75 -11.32 10.06
C GLY A 21 -19.87 -10.28 9.38
N LEU A 22 -20.26 -9.02 9.49
CA LEU A 22 -19.58 -7.81 8.98
C LEU A 22 -18.14 -7.60 9.53
N ILE A 23 -17.59 -8.56 10.27
CA ILE A 23 -16.28 -8.45 10.91
C ILE A 23 -15.22 -8.90 9.91
N SER A 24 -14.36 -7.97 9.51
CA SER A 24 -13.26 -8.29 8.60
C SER A 24 -12.33 -9.33 9.22
N ARG A 25 -12.00 -10.38 8.46
CA ARG A 25 -11.29 -11.57 8.94
C ARG A 25 -9.93 -11.26 9.60
N TYR A 26 -9.28 -10.16 9.22
CA TYR A 26 -8.02 -9.73 9.84
C TYR A 26 -8.19 -9.37 11.32
N ALA A 27 -9.36 -8.87 11.73
CA ALA A 27 -9.61 -8.43 13.09
C ALA A 27 -9.62 -9.59 14.09
N ILE A 28 -9.97 -10.80 13.63
CA ILE A 28 -10.05 -12.02 14.45
C ILE A 28 -8.67 -12.36 15.03
N VAL A 29 -7.60 -12.20 14.26
CA VAL A 29 -6.23 -12.51 14.72
C VAL A 29 -5.84 -11.63 15.89
N TYR A 30 -6.18 -10.33 15.86
CA TYR A 30 -5.92 -9.41 16.97
C TYR A 30 -6.72 -9.76 18.21
N TYR A 31 -7.97 -10.19 18.06
CA TYR A 31 -8.79 -10.67 19.17
C TYR A 31 -8.16 -11.91 19.84
N TRP A 32 -7.62 -12.86 19.07
CA TRP A 32 -6.92 -14.01 19.64
C TRP A 32 -5.65 -13.60 20.41
N VAL A 33 -4.92 -12.59 19.93
CA VAL A 33 -3.76 -12.07 20.66
C VAL A 33 -4.18 -11.44 21.98
N GLU A 34 -5.26 -10.66 22.02
CA GLU A 34 -5.79 -10.08 23.27
C GLU A 34 -6.26 -11.16 24.27
N GLU A 35 -6.92 -12.21 23.80
CA GLU A 35 -7.33 -13.34 24.64
C GLU A 35 -6.12 -14.12 25.18
N LEU A 36 -5.09 -14.33 24.35
CA LEU A 36 -3.85 -14.98 24.77
C LEU A 36 -3.11 -14.15 25.83
N LEU A 37 -3.05 -12.82 25.70
CA LEU A 37 -2.49 -11.93 26.71
C LEU A 37 -3.28 -11.99 28.03
N SER A 38 -4.60 -11.99 27.93
CA SER A 38 -5.49 -12.08 29.10
C SER A 38 -5.37 -13.43 29.81
N LYS A 39 -5.22 -14.53 29.05
CA LYS A 39 -4.92 -15.85 29.59
C LYS A 39 -3.54 -15.91 30.25
N ALA A 40 -2.50 -15.37 29.62
CA ALA A 40 -1.15 -15.32 30.18
C ALA A 40 -1.09 -14.52 31.49
N SER A 41 -1.88 -13.44 31.61
CA SER A 41 -2.01 -12.69 32.86
C SER A 41 -2.72 -13.49 33.95
N ARG A 42 -3.79 -14.22 33.63
CA ARG A 42 -4.50 -15.09 34.59
C ARG A 42 -3.62 -16.23 35.11
N GLU A 43 -2.76 -16.76 34.25
CA GLU A 43 -1.79 -17.81 34.57
C GLU A 43 -0.54 -17.30 35.32
N GLY A 44 -0.44 -15.99 35.57
CA GLY A 44 0.70 -15.39 36.27
C GLY A 44 2.01 -15.40 35.47
N LEU A 45 1.95 -15.59 34.15
CA LEU A 45 3.12 -15.54 33.26
C LEU A 45 3.62 -14.11 33.04
N ILE A 46 2.76 -13.12 33.29
CA ILE A 46 3.07 -11.69 33.29
C ILE A 46 3.25 -11.27 34.74
N ASP A 47 4.36 -10.62 35.04
CA ASP A 47 4.72 -10.19 36.40
C ASP A 47 3.57 -9.39 37.06
N PRO A 48 2.90 -9.94 38.09
CA PRO A 48 1.80 -9.27 38.76
C PRO A 48 2.24 -8.00 39.51
N GLY A 49 3.54 -7.84 39.76
CA GLY A 49 4.12 -6.61 40.32
C GLY A 49 4.19 -5.44 39.33
N ARG A 50 3.90 -5.68 38.04
CA ARG A 50 3.95 -4.66 36.97
C ARG A 50 2.69 -4.69 36.09
N PRO A 51 1.52 -4.30 36.62
CA PRO A 51 0.26 -4.30 35.86
C PRO A 51 0.32 -3.41 34.60
N GLU A 52 1.16 -2.36 34.62
CA GLU A 52 1.38 -1.48 33.47
C GLU A 52 1.88 -2.22 32.22
N ALA A 53 2.59 -3.33 32.37
CA ALA A 53 3.11 -4.10 31.25
C ALA A 53 1.98 -4.70 30.41
N LEU A 54 0.95 -5.25 31.07
CA LEU A 54 -0.22 -5.81 30.39
C LEU A 54 -0.99 -4.72 29.63
N PHE A 55 -1.25 -3.59 30.27
CA PHE A 55 -1.94 -2.46 29.64
C PHE A 55 -1.18 -1.95 28.42
N LYS A 56 0.14 -1.79 28.51
CA LYS A 56 0.97 -1.39 27.35
C LYS A 56 0.91 -2.41 26.22
N MET A 57 0.96 -3.71 26.52
CA MET A 57 0.84 -4.75 25.49
C MET A 57 -0.52 -4.71 24.79
N GLN A 58 -1.62 -4.58 25.55
CA GLN A 58 -2.96 -4.42 24.99
C GLN A 58 -3.10 -3.14 24.16
N GLU A 59 -2.52 -2.03 24.61
CA GLU A 59 -2.47 -0.77 23.86
C GLU A 59 -1.74 -0.95 22.52
N HIS A 60 -0.60 -1.66 22.51
CA HIS A 60 0.12 -1.97 21.28
C HIS A 60 -0.68 -2.86 20.33
N VAL A 61 -1.40 -3.86 20.83
CA VAL A 61 -2.28 -4.71 20.00
C VAL A 61 -3.41 -3.89 19.38
N SER A 62 -4.03 -3.00 20.15
CA SER A 62 -5.03 -2.05 19.66
C SER A 62 -4.47 -1.11 18.58
N LYS A 63 -3.25 -0.58 18.76
CA LYS A 63 -2.55 0.23 17.75
C LYS A 63 -2.28 -0.57 16.48
N MET A 64 -1.84 -1.82 16.57
CA MET A 64 -1.62 -2.68 15.40
C MET A 64 -2.93 -2.95 14.64
N ARG A 65 -4.03 -3.20 15.36
CA ARG A 65 -5.36 -3.38 14.76
C ARG A 65 -5.84 -2.10 14.05
N GLY A 66 -5.60 -0.93 14.66
CA GLY A 66 -5.89 0.37 14.07
C GLY A 66 -5.12 0.59 12.76
N ALA A 67 -3.81 0.37 12.77
CA ALA A 67 -2.97 0.49 11.56
C ALA A 67 -3.42 -0.45 10.44
N ALA A 68 -3.83 -1.69 10.77
CA ALA A 68 -4.41 -2.60 9.77
C ALA A 68 -5.73 -2.06 9.21
N ALA A 69 -6.60 -1.51 10.06
CA ALA A 69 -7.85 -0.90 9.62
C ALA A 69 -7.63 0.29 8.69
N ASP A 70 -6.62 1.13 8.95
CA ASP A 70 -6.26 2.24 8.08
C ASP A 70 -5.87 1.76 6.67
N VAL A 71 -5.08 0.68 6.58
CA VAL A 71 -4.72 0.07 5.29
C VAL A 71 -5.97 -0.38 4.53
N PHE A 72 -6.90 -1.08 5.21
CA PHE A 72 -8.15 -1.51 4.58
C PHE A 72 -9.04 -0.33 4.20
N MET A 73 -9.08 0.73 5.01
CA MET A 73 -9.79 1.96 4.69
C MET A 73 -9.26 2.54 3.37
N TYR A 74 -7.94 2.66 3.19
CA TYR A 74 -7.38 3.16 1.93
C TYR A 74 -7.62 2.22 0.73
N LEU A 75 -7.67 0.91 0.96
CA LEU A 75 -7.98 -0.06 -0.09
C LEU A 75 -9.45 -0.02 -0.55
N TYR A 76 -10.38 0.21 0.37
CA TYR A 76 -11.82 0.22 0.09
C TYR A 76 -12.36 1.60 -0.26
N CYS A 77 -11.90 2.66 0.43
CA CYS A 77 -12.26 4.05 0.16
C CYS A 77 -11.39 4.64 -0.94
N LYS A 78 -11.53 4.07 -2.14
CA LYS A 78 -10.90 4.57 -3.36
C LYS A 78 -11.46 5.96 -3.72
N ILE A 79 -10.64 6.80 -4.38
CA ILE A 79 -11.12 8.09 -4.90
C ILE A 79 -12.33 7.82 -5.82
N PRO A 80 -13.36 8.67 -5.82
CA PRO A 80 -14.53 8.44 -6.65
C PRO A 80 -14.15 8.27 -8.13
N TYR A 81 -14.68 7.21 -8.75
CA TYR A 81 -14.43 6.89 -10.16
C TYR A 81 -14.65 8.10 -11.09
N ILE A 82 -15.74 8.84 -10.87
CA ILE A 82 -16.10 10.03 -11.66
C ILE A 82 -14.98 11.07 -11.66
N TYR A 83 -14.29 11.26 -10.53
CA TYR A 83 -13.21 12.22 -10.41
C TYR A 83 -12.02 11.85 -11.29
N VAL A 84 -11.60 10.58 -11.27
CA VAL A 84 -10.46 10.09 -12.06
C VAL A 84 -10.74 10.23 -13.56
N HIS A 85 -11.97 9.92 -13.99
CA HIS A 85 -12.39 10.07 -15.38
C HIS A 85 -12.44 11.53 -15.83
N LEU A 86 -12.97 12.42 -14.98
CA LEU A 86 -13.02 13.84 -15.29
C LEU A 86 -11.62 14.44 -15.41
N MET A 87 -10.70 14.09 -14.50
CA MET A 87 -9.31 14.54 -14.57
C MET A 87 -8.60 14.04 -15.82
N THR A 88 -8.78 12.75 -16.16
CA THR A 88 -8.22 12.17 -17.38
C THR A 88 -8.75 12.88 -18.63
N LEU A 89 -10.07 13.10 -18.70
CA LEU A 89 -10.71 13.78 -19.82
C LEU A 89 -10.20 15.23 -19.96
N LEU A 90 -10.08 15.96 -18.85
CA LEU A 90 -9.59 17.33 -18.83
C LEU A 90 -8.15 17.42 -19.35
N VAL A 91 -7.25 16.54 -18.90
CA VAL A 91 -5.86 16.49 -19.38
C VAL A 91 -5.80 16.18 -20.87
N LYS A 92 -6.59 15.20 -21.36
CA LYS A 92 -6.61 14.84 -22.79
C LYS A 92 -7.16 15.97 -23.65
N VAL A 93 -8.24 16.63 -23.24
CA VAL A 93 -8.80 17.80 -23.95
C VAL A 93 -7.79 18.94 -24.00
N TYR A 94 -7.11 19.21 -22.89
CA TYR A 94 -6.06 20.23 -22.84
C TYR A 94 -4.91 19.94 -23.81
N LEU A 95 -4.44 18.69 -23.86
CA LEU A 95 -3.40 18.27 -24.81
C LEU A 95 -3.83 18.41 -26.27
N ILE A 96 -5.10 18.12 -26.60
CA ILE A 96 -5.65 18.33 -27.94
C ILE A 96 -5.65 19.82 -28.31
N VAL A 97 -6.06 20.70 -27.38
CA VAL A 97 -6.06 22.15 -27.61
C VAL A 97 -4.64 22.67 -27.81
N ILE A 98 -3.68 22.26 -26.99
CA ILE A 98 -2.28 22.64 -27.17
C ILE A 98 -1.74 22.14 -28.51
N ALA A 99 -2.06 20.90 -28.91
CA ALA A 99 -1.62 20.38 -30.20
C ALA A 99 -2.17 21.21 -31.37
N ALA A 100 -3.43 21.66 -31.29
CA ALA A 100 -4.02 22.53 -32.31
C ALA A 100 -3.33 23.91 -32.37
N VAL A 101 -3.04 24.53 -31.22
CA VAL A 101 -2.33 25.83 -31.13
C VAL A 101 -0.87 25.70 -31.61
N ALA A 102 -0.17 24.64 -31.24
CA ALA A 102 1.17 24.41 -31.72
C ALA A 102 1.20 24.10 -33.23
N GLY A 103 0.19 23.37 -33.74
CA GLY A 103 0.03 23.11 -35.16
C GLY A 103 -0.14 24.39 -35.99
N SER A 104 -0.91 25.36 -35.49
CA SER A 104 -1.04 26.67 -36.16
C SER A 104 0.27 27.46 -36.11
N SER A 105 0.98 27.45 -34.98
CA SER A 105 2.32 28.07 -34.85
C SER A 105 3.37 27.42 -35.76
N LEU A 106 3.33 26.09 -35.93
CA LEU A 106 4.21 25.35 -36.85
C LEU A 106 3.97 25.76 -38.31
N ARG A 107 2.70 25.83 -38.73
CA ARG A 107 2.33 26.30 -40.07
C ARG A 107 2.85 27.72 -40.32
N MET A 108 2.66 28.62 -39.35
CA MET A 108 3.09 30.01 -39.47
C MET A 108 4.62 30.12 -39.58
N SER A 109 5.34 29.40 -38.72
CA SER A 109 6.81 29.37 -38.72
C SER A 109 7.39 28.81 -40.01
N TRP A 110 6.71 27.82 -40.61
CA TRP A 110 7.07 27.25 -41.92
C TRP A 110 6.92 28.28 -43.04
N VAL A 111 5.79 28.98 -43.11
CA VAL A 111 5.53 30.00 -44.14
C VAL A 111 6.50 31.17 -44.03
N LEU A 112 6.80 31.62 -42.80
CA LEU A 112 7.71 32.73 -42.53
C LEU A 112 9.20 32.33 -42.56
N SER A 113 9.53 31.06 -42.84
CA SER A 113 10.90 30.54 -42.87
C SER A 113 11.70 30.85 -41.60
N ARG A 114 11.07 30.70 -40.42
CA ARG A 114 11.70 30.91 -39.11
C ARG A 114 11.99 29.55 -38.45
N PRO A 115 13.21 29.00 -38.60
CA PRO A 115 13.51 27.65 -38.11
C PRO A 115 13.51 27.55 -36.58
N ALA A 116 13.87 28.62 -35.87
CA ALA A 116 13.88 28.63 -34.40
C ALA A 116 12.48 28.45 -33.81
N ASP A 117 11.49 29.20 -34.31
CA ASP A 117 10.09 29.11 -33.86
C ASP A 117 9.47 27.75 -34.21
N PHE A 118 9.88 27.16 -35.35
CA PHE A 118 9.47 25.82 -35.76
C PHE A 118 9.97 24.75 -34.77
N ILE A 119 11.26 24.77 -34.44
CA ILE A 119 11.86 23.83 -33.47
C ILE A 119 11.23 24.04 -32.08
N ALA A 120 11.04 25.29 -31.66
CA ALA A 120 10.43 25.61 -30.38
C ALA A 120 9.00 25.05 -30.26
N ALA A 121 8.19 25.15 -31.33
CA ALA A 121 6.84 24.59 -31.34
C ALA A 121 6.84 23.04 -31.28
N ILE A 122 7.78 22.36 -31.93
CA ILE A 122 7.95 20.91 -31.81
C ILE A 122 8.33 20.52 -30.38
N LEU A 123 9.34 21.18 -29.80
CA LEU A 123 9.77 20.93 -28.43
C LEU A 123 8.65 21.20 -27.44
N MET A 124 7.89 22.27 -27.61
CA MET A 124 6.74 22.59 -26.77
C MET A 124 5.71 21.46 -26.77
N VAL A 125 5.32 20.94 -27.94
CA VAL A 125 4.37 19.81 -28.01
C VAL A 125 4.94 18.57 -27.33
N PHE A 126 6.20 18.25 -27.59
CA PHE A 126 6.87 17.09 -26.98
C PHE A 126 6.89 17.19 -25.46
N PHE A 127 7.37 18.30 -24.89
CA PHE A 127 7.47 18.48 -23.44
C PHE A 127 6.09 18.58 -22.78
N MET A 128 5.11 19.26 -23.39
CA MET A 128 3.76 19.31 -22.84
C MET A 128 3.13 17.91 -22.78
N ASN A 129 3.24 17.11 -23.85
CA ASN A 129 2.76 15.73 -23.81
C ASN A 129 3.51 14.90 -22.78
N LEU A 130 4.84 14.99 -22.73
CA LEU A 130 5.66 14.25 -21.77
C LEU A 130 5.27 14.56 -20.32
N VAL A 131 5.10 15.85 -19.98
CA VAL A 131 4.78 16.28 -18.62
C VAL A 131 3.36 15.86 -18.24
N TYR A 132 2.36 16.23 -19.03
CA TYR A 132 0.97 15.98 -18.66
C TYR A 132 0.57 14.50 -18.75
N GLU A 133 1.04 13.78 -19.77
CA GLU A 133 0.83 12.34 -19.87
C GLU A 133 1.64 11.59 -18.81
N GLY A 134 2.89 12.01 -18.56
CA GLY A 134 3.73 11.43 -17.53
C GLY A 134 3.12 11.57 -16.14
N LEU A 135 2.59 12.76 -15.81
CA LEU A 135 1.88 13.00 -14.55
C LEU A 135 0.63 12.12 -14.42
N LEU A 136 -0.14 11.96 -15.50
CA LEU A 136 -1.31 11.08 -15.51
C LEU A 136 -0.91 9.60 -15.29
N GLN A 137 0.18 9.15 -15.91
CA GLN A 137 0.71 7.79 -15.70
C GLN A 137 1.22 7.59 -14.28
N ILE A 138 1.90 8.56 -13.69
CA ILE A 138 2.34 8.52 -12.29
C ILE A 138 1.13 8.38 -11.36
N HIS A 139 0.07 9.16 -11.60
CA HIS A 139 -1.17 9.05 -10.83
C HIS A 139 -1.77 7.64 -10.88
N ILE A 140 -1.83 7.03 -12.07
CA ILE A 140 -2.36 5.66 -12.25
C ILE A 140 -1.53 4.64 -11.46
N ARG A 141 -0.20 4.78 -11.45
CA ARG A 141 0.69 3.88 -10.69
C ARG A 141 0.57 4.08 -9.18
N LEU A 142 0.53 5.33 -8.72
CA LEU A 142 0.43 5.65 -7.30
C LEU A 142 -0.93 5.34 -6.68
N TRP A 143 -1.95 5.15 -7.52
CA TRP A 143 -3.30 4.83 -7.07
C TRP A 143 -3.40 3.57 -6.21
N ASN A 144 -2.62 2.54 -6.54
CA ASN A 144 -2.64 1.26 -5.83
C ASN A 144 -1.21 0.79 -5.53
N PRO A 145 -0.57 1.31 -4.48
CA PRO A 145 0.81 0.95 -4.13
C PRO A 145 0.94 -0.45 -3.50
N LEU A 146 -0.18 -1.14 -3.28
CA LEU A 146 -0.26 -2.51 -2.76
C LEU A 146 -0.61 -3.53 -3.86
N GLY A 147 -0.45 -3.16 -5.12
CA GLY A 147 -0.64 -4.04 -6.26
C GLY A 147 0.58 -4.96 -6.52
N PHE A 148 0.80 -5.21 -7.80
CA PHE A 148 1.89 -6.06 -8.32
C PHE A 148 2.78 -5.31 -9.32
N ASP A 149 2.74 -3.98 -9.33
CA ASP A 149 3.60 -3.15 -10.16
C ASP A 149 5.04 -3.13 -9.64
N ILE A 150 5.99 -2.83 -10.53
CA ILE A 150 7.42 -2.78 -10.18
C ILE A 150 7.75 -1.71 -9.13
N ASN A 151 6.91 -0.69 -9.01
CA ASN A 151 7.07 0.42 -8.08
C ASN A 151 6.20 0.27 -6.82
N ASP A 152 5.50 -0.85 -6.65
CA ASP A 152 4.67 -1.13 -5.49
C ASP A 152 5.51 -1.53 -4.28
N TYR A 153 4.90 -1.47 -3.10
CA TYR A 153 5.59 -1.84 -1.87
C TYR A 153 5.99 -3.33 -1.89
N PRO A 154 7.22 -3.69 -1.48
CA PRO A 154 7.70 -5.06 -1.48
C PRO A 154 7.11 -5.86 -0.30
N GLN A 155 5.82 -6.19 -0.37
CA GLN A 155 5.02 -6.77 0.71
C GLN A 155 5.65 -8.05 1.28
N HIS A 156 6.06 -8.98 0.42
CA HIS A 156 6.65 -10.25 0.84
C HIS A 156 7.96 -10.05 1.61
N ARG A 157 8.84 -9.16 1.12
CA ARG A 157 10.12 -8.88 1.81
C ARG A 157 9.89 -8.22 3.15
N TYR A 158 8.91 -7.32 3.24
CA TYR A 158 8.55 -6.68 4.50
C TYR A 158 7.99 -7.69 5.51
N GLN A 159 7.08 -8.57 5.08
CA GLN A 159 6.52 -9.63 5.94
C GLN A 159 7.61 -10.59 6.43
N ASP A 160 8.50 -11.04 5.54
CA ASP A 160 9.64 -11.90 5.90
C ASP A 160 10.56 -11.21 6.92
N TYR A 161 10.85 -9.93 6.70
CA TYR A 161 11.70 -9.14 7.58
C TYR A 161 11.08 -9.01 8.98
N VAL A 162 9.81 -8.61 9.06
CA VAL A 162 9.08 -8.48 10.33
C VAL A 162 9.00 -9.82 11.04
N TRP A 163 8.65 -10.90 10.33
CA TRP A 163 8.58 -12.24 10.89
C TRP A 163 9.92 -12.66 11.52
N ARG A 164 11.03 -12.52 10.79
CA ARG A 164 12.36 -12.88 11.28
C ARG A 164 12.77 -12.04 12.48
N ALA A 165 12.55 -10.73 12.44
CA ALA A 165 12.86 -9.83 13.53
C ALA A 165 12.06 -10.19 14.79
N THR A 166 10.74 -10.37 14.68
CA THR A 166 9.90 -10.80 15.81
C THR A 166 10.35 -12.14 16.36
N MET A 167 10.65 -13.12 15.50
CA MET A 167 11.08 -14.43 15.96
C MET A 167 12.46 -14.42 16.62
N GLN A 168 13.33 -13.48 16.24
CA GLN A 168 14.61 -13.25 16.91
C GLN A 168 14.41 -12.68 18.33
N PHE A 169 13.46 -11.76 18.53
CA PHE A 169 13.14 -11.24 19.86
C PHE A 169 12.46 -12.27 20.77
N LEU A 170 11.67 -13.17 20.20
CA LEU A 170 10.98 -14.23 20.95
C LEU A 170 11.89 -15.41 21.29
N LYS A 171 12.91 -15.68 20.48
CA LYS A 171 13.96 -16.63 20.84
C LYS A 171 14.72 -16.05 22.04
N LYS A 172 14.83 -16.83 23.12
CA LYS A 172 15.66 -16.51 24.29
C LYS A 172 17.02 -16.01 23.77
N PRO A 173 17.54 -14.86 24.26
CA PRO A 173 18.92 -14.53 23.97
C PRO A 173 19.77 -15.70 24.50
N GLU A 174 20.43 -16.42 23.59
CA GLU A 174 21.59 -17.22 23.97
C GLU A 174 22.47 -16.29 24.78
N LYS A 175 22.82 -16.70 26.01
CA LYS A 175 23.56 -15.88 26.97
C LYS A 175 24.77 -15.21 26.28
N ILE A 176 24.60 -13.97 25.84
CA ILE A 176 25.73 -13.10 25.53
C ILE A 176 26.08 -12.49 26.87
N LEU A 177 26.94 -13.18 27.61
CA LEU A 177 27.96 -12.65 28.53
C LEU A 177 28.70 -13.86 29.15
N PRO A 178 30.04 -13.81 29.23
CA PRO A 178 30.87 -14.85 29.86
C PRO A 178 30.59 -15.01 31.35
#